data_AF-A0A7T5VB05-F1
#
_entry.id   AF-A0A7T5VB05-F1
#
_cell.length_a   1.000
_cell.length_b   1.000
_cell.length_c   1.000
_cell.angle_alpha   90.00
_cell.angle_beta   90.00
_cell.angle_gamma   90.00
#
_symmetry.space_group_name_H-M   'P 1'
#
loop_
_entity.id
_entity.type
_entity.pdbx_description
1 polymer ?
#
loop_
_entity_poly.entity_id
_entity_poly.type
_entity_poly.pdbx_seq_one_letter_code
_entity_poly.pdbx_strand_id
1 'polypeptide(L)'
;MNNFFRLQSKKDAASQPGSHRSNETVSSPPPPAMQGDIGIIALENVFQLFDLAALTGKLEIESPTDCGIFYFRNGALIHGLLRINQRKIGQLLLEAQVITQEQLDECLHLHEQSSNRQRFGQLLIEKGYVKPGWLDKSLLTQVKEAFFATLSWQEGSFRFYPNQLPEKGATQFYTRIDHLLLEGMMAIDEHGAPDGGDDE
;
A
#
# COMPACT_ATOMS: atom_id res chain seq x y z
N MET A 1 3.40 67.00 -47.81
CA MET A 1 2.16 66.80 -48.59
C MET A 1 1.30 65.80 -47.81
N ASN A 2 0.32 66.25 -47.02
CA ASN A 2 -1.09 66.47 -47.40
C ASN A 2 -1.70 65.27 -48.15
N ASN A 3 -2.90 64.76 -47.87
CA ASN A 3 -3.86 64.89 -46.77
C ASN A 3 -5.00 63.91 -47.13
N PHE A 4 -5.61 63.26 -46.12
CA PHE A 4 -7.06 62.99 -46.01
C PHE A 4 -7.80 62.17 -47.10
N PHE A 5 -8.43 61.06 -46.67
CA PHE A 5 -9.87 61.09 -46.37
C PHE A 5 -10.28 60.01 -45.35
N ARG A 6 -11.36 60.33 -44.63
CA ARG A 6 -11.83 59.84 -43.33
C ARG A 6 -13.26 59.31 -43.49
N LEU A 7 -13.69 58.34 -42.67
CA LEU A 7 -15.04 58.21 -42.03
C LEU A 7 -15.04 56.90 -41.20
N GLN A 8 -14.90 56.94 -39.85
CA GLN A 8 -15.93 57.10 -38.78
C GLN A 8 -16.79 55.83 -38.62
N SER A 9 -17.16 55.28 -37.45
CA SER A 9 -16.88 55.47 -36.01
C SER A 9 -17.73 54.43 -35.23
N LYS A 10 -17.47 54.32 -33.91
CA LYS A 10 -18.21 53.62 -32.82
C LYS A 10 -17.90 52.12 -32.63
N LYS A 11 -17.71 51.61 -31.41
CA LYS A 11 -17.79 52.17 -30.05
C LYS A 11 -17.03 51.23 -29.09
N ASP A 12 -16.53 51.80 -28.00
CA ASP A 12 -15.82 51.17 -26.89
C ASP A 12 -16.58 50.02 -26.22
N ALA A 13 -15.84 49.00 -25.72
CA ALA A 13 -15.94 48.51 -24.34
C ALA A 13 -14.95 47.35 -24.09
N ALA A 14 -14.19 47.50 -23.01
CA ALA A 14 -13.23 46.56 -22.47
C ALA A 14 -13.86 45.26 -21.92
N SER A 15 -13.10 44.15 -21.94
CA SER A 15 -12.78 43.32 -20.76
C SER A 15 -12.00 42.05 -21.14
N GLN A 16 -10.71 42.05 -20.75
CA GLN A 16 -9.87 40.99 -20.16
C GLN A 16 -9.99 39.48 -20.52
N PRO A 17 -8.89 38.72 -20.34
CA PRO A 17 -8.54 37.56 -21.15
C PRO A 17 -9.19 36.25 -20.65
N GLY A 18 -9.60 35.42 -21.61
CA GLY A 18 -10.08 34.07 -21.36
C GLY A 18 -8.99 33.22 -20.71
N SER A 19 -9.29 32.75 -19.50
CA SER A 19 -8.57 31.70 -18.81
C SER A 19 -8.55 30.44 -19.67
N HIS A 20 -7.40 30.07 -20.23
CA HIS A 20 -7.17 28.68 -20.59
C HIS A 20 -7.05 27.89 -19.28
N ARG A 21 -8.19 27.39 -18.80
CA ARG A 21 -8.22 26.25 -17.88
C ARG A 21 -7.50 25.11 -18.57
N SER A 22 -6.29 24.82 -18.11
CA SER A 22 -5.69 23.50 -18.23
C SER A 22 -6.67 22.51 -17.61
N ASN A 23 -7.42 21.81 -18.48
CA ASN A 23 -8.14 20.62 -18.09
C ASN A 23 -7.07 19.59 -17.70
N GLU A 24 -6.72 19.57 -16.42
CA GLU A 24 -6.16 18.39 -15.79
C GLU A 24 -7.16 17.28 -16.04
N THR A 25 -6.85 16.46 -17.04
CA THR A 25 -7.58 15.24 -17.28
C THR A 25 -7.26 14.38 -16.07
N VAL A 26 -8.16 14.36 -15.09
CA VAL A 26 -8.14 13.39 -14.00
C VAL A 26 -8.26 12.04 -14.70
N SER A 27 -7.12 11.46 -15.05
CA SER A 27 -7.03 10.16 -15.70
C SER A 27 -7.69 9.18 -14.74
N SER A 28 -8.90 8.75 -15.06
CA SER A 28 -9.52 7.62 -14.38
C SER A 28 -8.51 6.47 -14.39
N PRO A 29 -8.28 5.77 -13.27
CA PRO A 29 -7.36 4.65 -13.26
C PRO A 29 -7.79 3.64 -14.33
N PRO A 30 -6.82 2.97 -14.99
CA PRO A 30 -7.16 1.97 -16.00
C PRO A 30 -8.09 0.92 -15.41
N PRO A 31 -9.05 0.37 -16.19
CA PRO A 31 -9.95 -0.64 -15.67
C PRO A 31 -9.15 -1.85 -15.17
N PRO A 32 -9.59 -2.50 -14.07
CA PRO A 32 -8.91 -3.69 -13.57
C PRO A 32 -9.01 -4.81 -14.60
N ALA A 33 -7.94 -5.58 -14.76
CA ALA A 33 -7.90 -6.73 -15.67
C ALA A 33 -8.62 -7.95 -15.09
N MET A 34 -8.75 -8.00 -13.76
CA MET A 34 -9.53 -9.02 -13.05
C MET A 34 -10.11 -8.39 -11.78
N GLN A 35 -11.36 -8.68 -11.50
CA GLN A 35 -12.05 -8.24 -10.29
C GLN A 35 -13.07 -9.28 -9.85
N GLY A 36 -13.41 -9.32 -8.56
CA GLY A 36 -14.37 -10.28 -8.03
C GLY A 36 -14.77 -9.96 -6.59
N ASP A 37 -15.73 -10.75 -6.11
CA ASP A 37 -16.26 -10.69 -4.75
C ASP A 37 -15.58 -11.77 -3.90
N ILE A 38 -15.10 -11.39 -2.72
CA ILE A 38 -14.38 -12.28 -1.80
C ILE A 38 -15.32 -13.37 -1.25
N GLY A 39 -16.61 -13.07 -1.09
CA GLY A 39 -17.62 -14.04 -0.66
C GLY A 39 -17.97 -15.08 -1.73
N ILE A 40 -17.55 -14.88 -2.98
CA ILE A 40 -17.72 -15.85 -4.08
C ILE A 40 -16.43 -16.64 -4.31
N ILE A 41 -15.27 -15.98 -4.25
CA ILE A 41 -13.96 -16.62 -4.39
C ILE A 41 -13.03 -16.16 -3.26
N ALA A 42 -12.67 -17.12 -2.42
CA ALA A 42 -11.77 -16.89 -1.30
C ALA A 42 -10.38 -16.45 -1.77
N LEU A 43 -9.72 -15.59 -1.00
CA LEU A 43 -8.50 -14.88 -1.41
C LEU A 43 -7.30 -15.81 -1.58
N GLU A 44 -7.23 -16.92 -0.85
CA GLU A 44 -6.22 -17.97 -1.02
C GLU A 44 -6.23 -18.54 -2.45
N ASN A 45 -7.41 -18.69 -3.07
CA ASN A 45 -7.53 -19.16 -4.45
C ASN A 45 -7.04 -18.09 -5.42
N VAL A 46 -7.33 -16.82 -5.13
CA VAL A 46 -6.84 -15.68 -5.91
C VAL A 46 -5.32 -15.62 -5.84
N PHE A 47 -4.72 -15.72 -4.65
CA PHE A 47 -3.27 -15.73 -4.49
C PHE A 47 -2.62 -16.95 -5.17
N GLN A 48 -3.22 -18.14 -5.04
CA GLN A 48 -2.73 -19.35 -5.71
C GLN A 48 -2.74 -19.21 -7.23
N LEU A 49 -3.75 -18.55 -7.80
CA LEU A 49 -3.79 -18.22 -9.23
C LEU A 49 -2.62 -17.31 -9.63
N PHE A 50 -2.26 -16.34 -8.80
CA PHE A 50 -1.17 -15.40 -9.11
C PHE A 50 0.17 -16.13 -9.20
N ASP A 51 0.42 -17.07 -8.29
CA ASP A 51 1.60 -17.93 -8.31
C ASP A 51 1.62 -18.80 -9.57
N LEU A 52 0.54 -19.55 -9.82
CA LEU A 52 0.45 -20.49 -10.92
C LEU A 52 0.57 -19.82 -12.30
N ALA A 53 -0.07 -18.68 -12.50
CA ALA A 53 -0.05 -17.92 -13.74
C ALA A 53 1.13 -16.93 -13.83
N ALA A 54 2.04 -16.93 -12.84
CA ALA A 54 3.19 -16.03 -12.76
C ALA A 54 2.81 -14.55 -12.92
N LEU A 55 1.69 -14.13 -12.33
CA LEU A 55 1.15 -12.78 -12.53
C LEU A 55 2.09 -11.71 -11.95
N THR A 56 2.12 -10.57 -12.63
CA THR A 56 2.88 -9.38 -12.23
C THR A 56 1.94 -8.18 -12.23
N GLY A 57 1.84 -7.48 -11.11
CA GLY A 57 0.95 -6.32 -10.98
C GLY A 57 0.56 -6.01 -9.54
N LYS A 58 -0.43 -5.13 -9.41
CA LYS A 58 -1.00 -4.68 -8.14
C LYS A 58 -2.35 -5.36 -7.93
N LEU A 59 -2.55 -5.98 -6.77
CA LEU A 59 -3.84 -6.43 -6.28
C LEU A 59 -4.29 -5.49 -5.17
N GLU A 60 -5.47 -4.90 -5.35
CA GLU A 60 -6.19 -4.17 -4.30
C GLU A 60 -7.29 -5.08 -3.77
N ILE A 61 -7.43 -5.12 -2.46
CA ILE A 61 -8.44 -5.90 -1.74
C ILE A 61 -9.14 -4.93 -0.80
N GLU A 62 -10.46 -4.89 -0.86
CA GLU A 62 -11.30 -4.03 -0.02
C GLU A 62 -12.26 -4.91 0.77
N SER A 63 -12.22 -4.81 2.10
CA SER A 63 -13.24 -5.36 3.00
C SER A 63 -14.03 -4.23 3.65
N PRO A 64 -15.10 -4.52 4.41
CA PRO A 64 -15.83 -3.50 5.17
C PRO A 64 -14.96 -2.79 6.22
N THR A 65 -13.87 -3.41 6.68
CA THR A 65 -13.07 -2.95 7.82
C THR A 65 -11.67 -2.46 7.44
N ASP A 66 -11.13 -2.84 6.28
CA ASP A 66 -9.78 -2.46 5.85
C ASP A 66 -9.60 -2.56 4.33
N CYS A 67 -8.43 -2.15 3.84
CA CYS A 67 -7.99 -2.32 2.47
C CYS A 67 -6.55 -2.82 2.41
N GLY A 68 -6.32 -3.93 1.71
CA GLY A 68 -5.00 -4.47 1.42
C GLY A 68 -4.52 -4.10 0.02
N ILE A 69 -3.25 -3.75 -0.11
CA ILE A 69 -2.58 -3.53 -1.39
C ILE A 69 -1.36 -4.42 -1.46
N PHE A 70 -1.32 -5.32 -2.44
CA PHE A 70 -0.23 -6.26 -2.65
C PHE A 70 0.33 -6.13 -4.05
N TYR A 71 1.63 -6.30 -4.18
CA TYR A 71 2.33 -6.24 -5.46
C TYR A 71 3.04 -7.55 -5.71
N PHE A 72 2.90 -8.04 -6.94
CA PHE A 72 3.42 -9.32 -7.37
C PHE A 72 4.38 -9.14 -8.54
N ARG A 73 5.37 -10.02 -8.62
CA ARG A 73 6.27 -10.15 -9.76
C ARG A 73 6.55 -11.61 -10.03
N ASN A 74 6.20 -12.06 -11.22
CA ASN A 74 6.37 -13.45 -11.67
C ASN A 74 5.82 -14.45 -10.64
N GLY A 75 4.61 -14.18 -10.13
CA GLY A 75 3.94 -15.00 -9.13
C GLY A 75 4.40 -14.81 -7.68
N ALA A 76 5.55 -14.17 -7.43
CA ALA A 76 6.02 -13.91 -6.07
C ALA A 76 5.42 -12.62 -5.49
N LEU A 77 5.09 -12.61 -4.20
CA LEU A 77 4.77 -11.40 -3.46
C LEU A 77 6.04 -10.58 -3.26
N ILE A 78 6.02 -9.32 -3.71
CA ILE A 78 7.17 -8.41 -3.57
C ILE A 78 6.96 -7.26 -2.59
N HIS A 79 5.71 -6.88 -2.33
CA HIS A 79 5.39 -5.82 -1.38
C HIS A 79 3.92 -5.93 -0.96
N GLY A 80 3.57 -5.48 0.24
CA GLY A 80 2.21 -5.55 0.74
C GLY A 80 1.98 -4.65 1.94
N LEU A 81 0.76 -4.10 2.05
CA LEU A 81 0.33 -3.31 3.21
C LEU A 81 -1.19 -3.31 3.34
N LEU A 82 -1.66 -3.17 4.57
CA LEU A 82 -3.00 -2.72 4.92
C LEU A 82 -3.04 -1.19 5.00
N ARG A 83 -4.22 -0.61 4.80
CA ARG A 83 -4.41 0.84 4.87
C ARG A 83 -4.70 1.29 6.30
N ILE A 84 -5.54 0.55 7.02
CA ILE A 84 -6.07 0.94 8.33
C ILE A 84 -5.28 0.24 9.45
N ASN A 85 -5.30 -1.09 9.49
CA ASN A 85 -4.73 -1.86 10.60
C ASN A 85 -3.29 -2.32 10.33
N GLN A 86 -2.53 -1.55 9.55
CA GLN A 86 -1.13 -1.84 9.31
C GLN A 86 -0.33 -1.69 10.60
N ARG A 87 0.21 -2.81 11.08
CA ARG A 87 1.09 -2.83 12.25
C ARG A 87 2.26 -1.88 12.05
N LYS A 88 2.59 -1.05 13.05
CA LYS A 88 3.65 -0.04 12.90
C LYS A 88 5.03 -0.67 13.04
N ILE A 89 5.97 -0.26 12.20
CA ILE A 89 7.35 -0.80 12.21
C ILE A 89 8.07 -0.56 13.55
N GLY A 90 7.82 0.58 14.19
CA GLY A 90 8.38 0.89 15.51
C GLY A 90 7.91 -0.09 16.58
N GLN A 91 6.62 -0.45 16.56
CA GLN A 91 6.05 -1.43 17.47
C GLN A 91 6.64 -2.84 17.22
N LEU A 92 6.78 -3.25 15.96
CA LEU A 92 7.44 -4.50 15.58
C LEU A 92 8.87 -4.59 16.12
N LEU A 93 9.64 -3.51 16.02
CA LEU A 93 11.02 -3.44 16.51
C LEU A 93 11.10 -3.43 18.04
N LEU A 94 10.14 -2.78 18.70
CA LEU A 94 10.04 -2.72 20.16
C LEU A 94 9.72 -4.11 20.74
N GLU A 95 8.72 -4.79 20.18
CA GLU A 95 8.34 -6.14 20.62
C GLU A 95 9.43 -7.17 20.35
N ALA A 96 10.18 -7.02 19.26
CA ALA A 96 11.37 -7.81 18.98
C ALA A 96 12.59 -7.45 19.86
N GLN A 97 12.45 -6.51 20.80
CA GLN A 97 13.50 -6.00 21.69
C GLN A 97 14.73 -5.47 20.93
N VAL A 98 14.55 -5.04 19.68
CA VAL A 98 15.61 -4.44 18.86
C VAL A 98 15.85 -2.99 19.29
N ILE A 99 14.80 -2.30 19.72
CA ILE A 99 14.84 -0.93 20.24
C ILE A 99 14.15 -0.86 21.61
N THR A 100 14.46 0.17 22.39
CA THR A 100 13.74 0.50 23.63
C THR A 100 12.62 1.52 23.36
N GLN A 101 11.72 1.69 24.33
CA GLN A 101 10.66 2.70 24.23
C GLN A 101 11.25 4.12 24.11
N GLU A 102 12.32 4.41 24.87
CA GLU A 102 12.98 5.71 24.83
C GLU A 102 13.60 6.00 23.46
N GLN A 103 14.22 4.99 22.84
CA GLN A 103 14.78 5.10 21.48
C GLN A 103 13.69 5.32 20.43
N LEU A 104 12.54 4.65 20.60
CA LEU A 104 11.39 4.81 19.72
C LEU A 104 10.84 6.24 19.81
N ASP A 105 10.62 6.74 21.02
CA ASP A 105 10.07 8.08 21.29
C ASP A 105 11.01 9.18 20.77
N GLU A 106 12.32 9.03 20.98
CA GLU A 106 13.32 9.95 20.44
C GLU A 106 13.27 10.02 18.91
N CYS A 107 13.23 8.86 18.24
CA CYS A 107 13.13 8.83 16.78
C CYS A 107 11.81 9.39 16.27
N LEU A 108 10.69 9.19 16.97
CA LEU A 108 9.40 9.77 16.60
C LEU A 108 9.44 11.29 16.68
N HIS A 109 9.95 11.84 17.78
CA HIS A 109 10.11 13.30 17.94
C HIS A 109 10.99 13.91 16.85
N LEU A 110 12.11 13.27 16.52
CA LEU A 110 13.01 13.73 15.45
C LEU A 110 12.33 13.65 14.07
N HIS A 111 11.54 12.60 13.82
CA HIS A 111 10.83 12.42 12.55
C HIS A 111 9.77 13.51 12.33
N GLU A 112 9.00 13.85 13.38
CA GLU A 112 8.00 14.93 13.36
C GLU A 112 8.62 16.29 13.04
N GLN A 113 9.81 16.58 13.58
CA GLN A 113 10.52 17.83 13.35
C GLN A 113 11.12 17.94 11.93
N SER A 114 11.41 16.81 11.30
CA SER A 114 12.17 16.74 10.04
C SER A 114 11.31 16.93 8.77
N SER A 115 10.10 17.46 8.90
CA SER A 115 9.15 17.66 7.78
C SER A 115 8.91 16.38 6.93
N ASN A 116 8.96 15.20 7.55
CA ASN A 116 8.72 13.88 6.92
C ASN A 116 9.57 13.55 5.69
N ARG A 117 10.70 14.22 5.44
CA ARG A 117 11.54 13.93 4.25
C ARG A 117 12.30 12.61 4.35
N GLN A 118 12.57 12.14 5.56
CA GLN A 118 13.34 10.93 5.82
C GLN A 118 12.45 9.81 6.35
N ARG A 119 12.64 8.59 5.84
CA ARG A 119 11.88 7.41 6.31
C ARG A 119 12.24 7.07 7.75
N PHE A 120 11.23 6.76 8.56
CA PHE A 120 11.40 6.40 9.97
C PHE A 120 12.43 5.28 10.21
N GLY A 121 12.38 4.21 9.42
CA GLY A 121 13.35 3.12 9.51
C GLY A 121 14.79 3.53 9.22
N GLN A 122 14.99 4.48 8.30
CA GLN A 122 16.32 5.01 7.97
C GLN A 122 16.89 5.83 9.14
N LEU A 123 16.04 6.62 9.81
CA LEU A 123 16.41 7.37 11.01
C LEU A 123 16.89 6.44 12.14
N LEU A 124 16.22 5.30 12.34
CA LEU A 124 16.63 4.29 13.34
C LEU A 124 18.01 3.68 13.04
N ILE A 125 18.33 3.48 11.76
CA ILE A 125 19.65 2.99 11.34
C ILE A 125 20.72 4.05 11.56
N GLU A 126 20.45 5.30 11.18
CA GLU A 126 21.40 6.42 11.32
C GLU A 126 21.73 6.73 12.78
N LYS A 127 20.76 6.56 13.68
CA LYS A 127 20.96 6.69 15.13
C LYS A 127 21.70 5.48 15.74
N GLY A 128 21.91 4.42 14.96
CA GLY A 128 22.60 3.21 15.40
C GLY A 128 21.74 2.28 16.26
N TYR A 129 20.43 2.53 16.37
CA TYR A 129 19.52 1.73 17.18
C TYR A 129 19.16 0.40 16.49
N VAL A 130 19.10 0.41 15.16
CA VAL A 130 18.72 -0.77 14.37
C VAL A 130 19.78 -1.05 13.32
N LYS A 131 20.20 -2.33 13.21
CA LYS A 131 21.00 -2.77 12.06
C LYS A 131 20.10 -2.94 10.83
N PRO A 132 20.56 -2.64 9.60
CA PRO A 132 19.73 -2.76 8.39
C PRO A 132 18.99 -4.11 8.26
N GLY A 133 19.66 -5.22 8.55
CA GLY A 133 19.04 -6.55 8.45
C GLY A 133 17.91 -6.81 9.45
N TRP A 134 17.86 -6.11 10.59
CA TRP A 134 16.71 -6.17 11.50
C TRP A 134 15.52 -5.40 10.95
N LEU A 135 15.76 -4.22 10.36
CA LEU A 135 14.71 -3.45 9.70
C LEU A 135 14.08 -4.25 8.55
N ASP A 136 14.89 -4.87 7.71
CA ASP A 136 14.41 -5.69 6.58
C ASP A 136 13.55 -6.87 7.07
N LYS A 137 13.97 -7.54 8.14
CA LYS A 137 13.18 -8.62 8.76
C LYS A 137 11.84 -8.11 9.28
N SER A 138 11.84 -7.01 10.03
CA SER A 138 10.60 -6.43 10.58
C SER A 138 9.66 -5.95 9.48
N LEU A 139 10.17 -5.37 8.40
CA LEU A 139 9.38 -4.99 7.22
C LEU A 139 8.80 -6.22 6.52
N LEU A 140 9.56 -7.31 6.37
CA LEU A 140 9.03 -8.56 5.83
C LEU A 140 7.92 -9.13 6.72
N THR A 141 8.09 -9.13 8.05
CA THR A 141 7.03 -9.53 8.99
C THR A 141 5.76 -8.70 8.79
N GLN A 142 5.91 -7.38 8.67
CA GLN A 142 4.80 -6.47 8.42
C GLN A 142 4.02 -6.79 7.13
N VAL A 143 4.73 -7.13 6.05
CA VAL A 143 4.13 -7.56 4.78
C VAL A 143 3.39 -8.89 4.93
N LYS A 144 3.98 -9.84 5.66
CA LYS A 144 3.38 -11.16 5.92
C LYS A 144 2.11 -11.06 6.75
N GLU A 145 2.14 -10.29 7.83
CA GLU A 145 0.96 -10.05 8.68
C GLU A 145 -0.17 -9.39 7.89
N ALA A 146 0.15 -8.40 7.05
CA ALA A 146 -0.84 -7.80 6.15
C ALA A 146 -1.45 -8.85 5.21
N PHE A 147 -0.62 -9.71 4.61
CA PHE A 147 -1.07 -10.79 3.74
C PHE A 147 -1.98 -11.77 4.49
N PHE A 148 -1.55 -12.27 5.65
CA PHE A 148 -2.32 -13.22 6.47
C PHE A 148 -3.65 -12.64 6.95
N ALA A 149 -3.66 -11.36 7.34
CA ALA A 149 -4.89 -10.68 7.75
C ALA A 149 -5.95 -10.70 6.64
N THR A 150 -5.56 -10.64 5.36
CA THR A 150 -6.54 -10.71 4.26
C THR A 150 -7.09 -12.10 4.01
N LEU A 151 -6.38 -13.17 4.38
CA LEU A 151 -6.85 -14.54 4.19
C LEU A 151 -8.08 -14.87 5.04
N SER A 152 -8.33 -14.13 6.12
CA SER A 152 -9.52 -14.32 6.97
C SER A 152 -10.75 -13.54 6.49
N TRP A 153 -10.62 -12.69 5.46
CA TRP A 153 -11.73 -11.87 4.99
C TRP A 153 -12.73 -12.71 4.19
N GLN A 154 -13.99 -12.68 4.62
CA GLN A 154 -15.10 -13.43 3.99
C GLN A 154 -15.99 -12.55 3.10
N GLU A 155 -15.83 -11.22 3.19
CA GLU A 155 -16.64 -10.25 2.48
C GLU A 155 -15.77 -9.15 1.89
N GLY A 156 -16.18 -8.62 0.75
CA GLY A 156 -15.52 -7.50 0.08
C GLY A 156 -15.24 -7.77 -1.39
N SER A 157 -14.32 -7.02 -1.97
CA SER A 157 -13.95 -7.16 -3.38
C SER A 157 -12.46 -7.06 -3.59
N PHE A 158 -11.98 -7.62 -4.69
CA PHE A 158 -10.60 -7.45 -5.14
C PHE A 158 -10.55 -6.91 -6.56
N ARG A 159 -9.47 -6.19 -6.88
CA ARG A 159 -9.19 -5.61 -8.20
C ARG A 159 -7.70 -5.77 -8.52
N PHE A 160 -7.40 -6.36 -9.67
CA PHE A 160 -6.04 -6.57 -10.15
C PHE A 160 -5.72 -5.65 -11.32
N TYR A 161 -4.56 -5.01 -11.24
CA TYR A 161 -4.01 -4.13 -12.26
C TYR A 161 -2.66 -4.67 -12.73
N PRO A 162 -2.57 -5.19 -13.96
CA PRO A 162 -1.36 -5.82 -14.46
C PRO A 162 -0.24 -4.81 -14.63
N ASN A 163 1.00 -5.25 -14.41
CA ASN A 163 2.23 -4.49 -14.60
C ASN A 163 2.35 -3.19 -13.76
N GLN A 164 1.46 -2.99 -12.78
CA GLN A 164 1.65 -1.94 -11.78
C GLN A 164 2.60 -2.42 -10.69
N LEU A 165 3.64 -1.62 -10.43
CA LEU A 165 4.68 -1.91 -9.45
C LEU A 165 4.59 -0.92 -8.28
N PRO A 166 5.17 -1.25 -7.11
CA PRO A 166 5.26 -0.32 -6.00
C PRO A 166 5.94 1.00 -6.40
N GLU A 167 5.68 2.06 -5.64
CA GLU A 167 6.36 3.33 -5.81
C GLU A 167 7.88 3.20 -5.75
N LYS A 168 8.57 4.09 -6.47
CA LYS A 168 10.04 4.10 -6.51
C LYS A 168 10.60 4.25 -5.09
N GLY A 169 11.40 3.28 -4.68
CA GLY A 169 12.03 3.22 -3.37
C GLY A 169 11.27 2.38 -2.34
N ALA A 170 10.07 1.86 -2.60
CA ALA A 170 9.46 0.89 -1.70
C ALA A 170 10.37 -0.32 -1.51
N THR A 171 10.54 -0.79 -0.26
CA THR A 171 11.33 -1.99 0.02
C THR A 171 10.62 -3.20 -0.56
N GLN A 172 11.33 -3.98 -1.37
CA GLN A 172 10.79 -5.16 -2.05
C GLN A 172 11.42 -6.42 -1.48
N PHE A 173 10.58 -7.41 -1.26
CA PHE A 173 10.98 -8.77 -0.90
C PHE A 173 10.68 -9.69 -2.08
N TYR A 174 11.08 -10.96 -2.01
CA TYR A 174 10.61 -11.97 -2.95
C TYR A 174 10.21 -13.17 -2.14
N THR A 175 8.90 -13.29 -1.93
CA THR A 175 8.33 -14.38 -1.14
C THR A 175 7.38 -15.18 -2.01
N ARG A 176 7.56 -16.50 -2.00
CA ARG A 176 6.69 -17.40 -2.74
C ARG A 176 5.33 -17.51 -2.04
N ILE A 177 4.27 -17.59 -2.83
CA ILE A 177 2.90 -17.59 -2.32
C ILE A 177 2.55 -18.91 -1.66
N ASP A 178 2.96 -20.05 -2.22
CA ASP A 178 2.80 -21.37 -1.62
C ASP A 178 3.23 -21.42 -0.14
N HIS A 179 4.42 -20.89 0.16
CA HIS A 179 4.95 -20.81 1.51
C HIS A 179 4.13 -19.85 2.40
N LEU A 180 3.71 -18.70 1.86
CA LEU A 180 2.88 -17.75 2.60
C LEU A 180 1.50 -18.30 2.91
N LEU A 181 0.88 -19.02 1.97
CA LEU A 181 -0.40 -19.64 2.20
C LEU A 181 -0.30 -20.72 3.27
N LEU A 182 0.72 -21.58 3.22
CA LEU A 182 0.94 -22.59 4.26
C LEU A 182 1.10 -21.94 5.65
N GLU A 183 1.95 -20.92 5.74
CA GLU A 183 2.19 -20.21 7.00
C GLU A 183 0.95 -19.48 7.51
N GLY A 184 0.22 -18.80 6.62
CA GLY A 184 -0.97 -18.04 6.95
C GLY A 184 -2.13 -18.93 7.41
N MET A 185 -2.32 -20.08 6.77
CA MET A 185 -3.36 -21.04 7.15
C MET A 185 -3.07 -21.66 8.53
N MET A 186 -1.81 -22.01 8.82
CA MET A 186 -1.43 -22.46 10.16
C MET A 186 -1.69 -21.39 11.23
N ALA A 187 -1.36 -20.13 10.93
CA ALA A 187 -1.58 -19.02 11.86
C ALA A 187 -3.07 -18.78 12.12
N ILE A 188 -3.95 -18.94 11.12
CA ILE A 188 -5.40 -18.78 11.28
C ILE A 188 -5.99 -19.93 12.09
N ASP A 189 -5.60 -21.17 11.81
CA ASP A 189 -6.09 -22.35 12.53
C ASP A 189 -5.73 -22.30 14.03
N GLU A 190 -4.53 -21.82 14.38
CA GLU A 190 -4.08 -21.66 15.77
C GLU A 190 -4.92 -20.64 16.55
N HIS A 191 -5.43 -19.60 15.88
CA HIS A 191 -6.31 -18.59 16.50
C HIS A 191 -7.80 -18.92 16.37
N GLY A 192 -8.16 -19.98 15.65
CA GLY A 192 -9.53 -20.42 15.37
C GLY A 192 -10.02 -21.59 16.20
N ALA A 193 -9.19 -22.20 17.06
CA ALA A 193 -9.62 -23.26 17.96
C ALA A 193 -10.59 -22.69 19.02
N PRO A 194 -11.87 -23.10 19.05
CA PRO A 194 -12.74 -22.74 20.15
C PRO A 194 -12.25 -23.45 21.42
N ASP A 195 -12.16 -22.67 22.49
CA ASP A 195 -12.12 -23.17 23.87
C ASP A 195 -13.40 -24.01 24.08
N GLY A 196 -13.27 -25.32 23.90
CA GLY A 196 -14.35 -26.28 23.94
C GLY A 196 -14.06 -27.32 25.00
N GLY A 197 -14.59 -27.08 26.21
CA GLY A 197 -14.56 -28.10 27.25
C GLY A 197 -14.97 -27.68 28.66
N ASP A 198 -15.88 -26.72 28.85
CA ASP A 198 -16.65 -26.65 30.10
C ASP A 198 -17.84 -27.61 30.00
N ASP A 199 -17.54 -28.91 30.18
CA ASP A 199 -18.51 -29.93 30.58
C ASP A 199 -18.29 -30.21 32.08
N GLU A 200 -19.10 -29.60 32.95
CA GLU A 200 -19.40 -30.12 34.30
C GLU A 200 -20.86 -29.84 34.68
#